data_AF-A0A7K1L4W1-F1
#
_entry.id   AF-A0A7K1L4W1-F1
#
_cell.length_a   1.000
_cell.length_b   1.000
_cell.length_c   1.000
_cell.angle_alpha   90.00
_cell.angle_beta   90.00
_cell.angle_gamma   90.00
#
_symmetry.space_group_name_H-M   'P 1'
#
loop_
_entity.id
_entity.type
_entity.pdbx_description
1 polymer ?
#
loop_
_entity_poly.entity_id
_entity_poly.type
_entity_poly.pdbx_seq_one_letter_code
_entity_poly.pdbx_strand_id
1 'polypeptide(L)'
;MRATAKWILAASAAVGAALLGGGPLTAAGKVHGFADAALAYTGLVIGLLGVGWAIWHTADALIPPLTLPSSLDQEPQLKGLRERIAREPGAFYGPYGTSVADLRTALAFHRTVAANLAAALATEQDPARREVISAKIEQARTAVEMIQQRSRGVMELTHAWHVRAQLRRARFHTMLGAAVTALGAVVFLAATGDAPAHGPKPAGGAAPLVTRAHLASNAPASKPVRAVSAVQVSVSHR
;
A
#
# COMPACT_ATOMS: atom_id res chain seq x y z
N MET A 1 0.52 3.93 10.77
CA MET A 1 1.73 3.08 10.67
C MET A 1 1.72 1.94 11.70
N ARG A 2 1.75 2.22 13.02
CA ARG A 2 1.81 1.19 14.09
C ARG A 2 0.63 0.20 14.10
N ALA A 3 -0.59 0.67 13.81
CA ALA A 3 -1.78 -0.18 13.73
C ALA A 3 -1.71 -1.19 12.57
N THR A 4 -1.26 -0.76 11.39
CA THR A 4 -1.11 -1.61 10.20
C THR A 4 -0.07 -2.70 10.42
N ALA A 5 1.07 -2.35 11.04
CA ALA A 5 2.11 -3.32 11.40
C ALA A 5 1.59 -4.40 12.36
N LYS A 6 0.77 -4.02 13.35
CA LYS A 6 0.16 -4.97 14.30
C LYS A 6 -0.78 -5.96 13.62
N TRP A 7 -1.58 -5.51 12.66
CA TRP A 7 -2.49 -6.38 11.90
C TRP A 7 -1.74 -7.34 10.97
N ILE A 8 -0.66 -6.89 10.32
CA ILE A 8 0.19 -7.76 9.50
C ILE A 8 0.84 -8.84 10.38
N LEU A 9 1.39 -8.45 11.54
CA LEU A 9 2.00 -9.40 12.46
C LEU A 9 0.98 -10.41 13.00
N ALA A 10 -0.23 -9.96 13.35
CA ALA A 10 -1.31 -10.82 13.81
C ALA A 10 -1.79 -11.79 12.72
N ALA A 11 -1.90 -11.34 11.48
CA ALA A 11 -2.25 -12.20 10.35
C ALA A 11 -1.18 -13.25 10.08
N SER A 12 0.11 -12.87 10.06
CA SER A 12 1.22 -13.81 9.91
C SER A 12 1.30 -14.81 11.06
N ALA A 13 1.07 -14.36 12.31
CA ALA A 13 1.02 -15.23 13.48
C ALA A 13 -0.18 -16.19 13.44
N ALA A 14 -1.35 -15.73 12.98
CA ALA A 14 -2.52 -16.58 12.80
C ALA A 14 -2.30 -17.64 11.72
N VAL A 15 -1.62 -17.30 10.62
CA VAL A 15 -1.23 -18.28 9.58
C VAL A 15 -0.21 -19.26 10.13
N GLY A 16 0.82 -18.80 10.84
CA GLY A 16 1.80 -19.68 11.48
C GLY A 16 1.16 -20.61 12.52
N ALA A 17 0.23 -20.08 13.32
CA ALA A 17 -0.53 -20.86 14.30
C ALA A 17 -1.50 -21.84 13.62
N ALA A 18 -2.11 -21.50 12.49
CA ALA A 18 -2.94 -22.43 11.73
C ALA A 18 -2.11 -23.59 11.13
N LEU A 19 -0.88 -23.30 10.68
CA LEU A 19 0.05 -24.30 10.16
C LEU A 19 0.63 -25.21 11.26
N LEU A 20 0.96 -24.64 12.43
CA LEU A 20 1.52 -25.38 13.58
C LEU A 20 0.45 -26.03 14.47
N GLY A 21 -0.79 -25.52 14.44
CA GLY A 21 -1.78 -25.72 15.51
C GLY A 21 -2.76 -26.88 15.37
N GLY A 22 -2.74 -27.68 14.30
CA GLY A 22 -3.48 -28.96 14.37
C GLY A 22 -3.95 -29.64 13.10
N GLY A 23 -3.92 -28.99 11.94
CA GLY A 23 -4.36 -29.62 10.68
C GLY A 23 -3.43 -30.74 10.18
N PRO A 24 -2.12 -30.49 10.00
CA PRO A 24 -1.21 -31.47 9.38
C PRO A 24 -0.94 -32.72 10.24
N LEU A 25 -0.93 -32.56 11.57
CA LEU A 25 -0.64 -33.65 12.50
C LEU A 25 -1.84 -34.59 12.72
N THR A 26 -3.08 -34.11 12.53
CA THR A 26 -4.28 -34.95 12.62
C THR A 26 -4.66 -35.58 11.28
N ALA A 27 -4.24 -34.99 10.15
CA ALA A 27 -4.45 -35.53 8.81
C ALA A 27 -3.44 -36.63 8.41
N ALA A 28 -2.29 -36.73 9.08
CA ALA A 28 -1.28 -37.78 8.83
C ALA A 28 -1.81 -39.22 8.98
N GLY A 29 -2.96 -39.42 9.64
CA GLY A 29 -3.65 -40.72 9.75
C GLY A 29 -4.66 -41.04 8.64
N LYS A 30 -4.95 -40.12 7.70
CA LYS A 30 -6.03 -40.28 6.71
C LYS A 30 -5.63 -40.20 5.23
N VAL A 31 -4.39 -39.83 4.90
CA VAL A 31 -3.96 -39.69 3.50
C VAL A 31 -3.70 -41.06 2.87
N HIS A 32 -4.60 -41.51 2.00
CA HIS A 32 -4.46 -42.76 1.25
C HIS A 32 -3.78 -42.49 -0.11
N GLY A 33 -2.47 -42.19 -0.10
CA GLY A 33 -1.68 -42.12 -1.33
C GLY A 33 -0.57 -41.07 -1.30
N PHE A 34 0.57 -41.41 -1.92
CA PHE A 34 1.73 -40.51 -2.07
C PHE A 34 1.38 -39.23 -2.87
N ALA A 35 0.44 -39.34 -3.82
CA ALA A 35 0.00 -38.23 -4.65
C ALA A 35 -0.66 -37.11 -3.84
N ASP A 36 -1.57 -37.44 -2.93
CA ASP A 36 -2.29 -36.44 -2.11
C ASP A 36 -1.37 -35.79 -1.07
N ALA A 37 -0.42 -36.56 -0.51
CA ALA A 37 0.60 -36.04 0.39
C ALA A 37 1.55 -35.05 -0.32
N ALA A 38 1.97 -35.39 -1.54
CA ALA A 38 2.79 -34.50 -2.36
C ALA A 38 2.02 -33.20 -2.71
N LEU A 39 0.74 -33.31 -3.06
CA LEU A 39 -0.11 -32.17 -3.41
C LEU A 39 -0.32 -31.23 -2.21
N ALA A 40 -0.57 -31.78 -1.03
CA ALA A 40 -0.68 -31.02 0.22
C ALA A 40 0.64 -30.30 0.57
N TYR A 41 1.79 -30.98 0.44
CA TYR A 41 3.10 -30.37 0.69
C TYR A 41 3.39 -29.23 -0.30
N THR A 42 2.99 -29.39 -1.57
CA THR A 42 3.16 -28.38 -2.61
C THR A 42 2.33 -27.13 -2.30
N GLY A 43 1.07 -27.30 -1.88
CA GLY A 43 0.21 -26.19 -1.44
C GLY A 43 0.78 -25.43 -0.24
N LEU A 44 1.35 -26.14 0.74
CA LEU A 44 2.00 -25.57 1.91
C LEU A 44 3.22 -24.73 1.52
N VAL A 45 4.10 -25.25 0.65
CA VAL A 45 5.29 -24.54 0.17
C VAL A 45 4.91 -23.28 -0.62
N ILE A 46 3.91 -23.36 -1.49
CA ILE A 46 3.41 -22.20 -2.24
C ILE A 46 2.88 -21.13 -1.29
N GLY A 47 2.13 -21.53 -0.26
CA GLY A 47 1.63 -20.61 0.77
C GLY A 47 2.76 -19.91 1.52
N LEU A 48 3.79 -20.64 1.95
CA LEU A 48 4.96 -20.08 2.63
C LEU A 48 5.75 -19.12 1.73
N LEU A 49 5.93 -19.46 0.45
CA LEU A 49 6.57 -18.58 -0.52
C LEU A 49 5.76 -17.28 -0.72
N GLY A 50 4.43 -17.36 -0.77
CA GLY A 50 3.55 -16.19 -0.83
C GLY A 50 3.71 -15.25 0.38
N VAL A 51 3.80 -15.81 1.58
CA VAL A 51 4.04 -15.05 2.82
C VAL A 51 5.44 -14.42 2.83
N GLY A 52 6.48 -15.19 2.51
CA GLY A 52 7.86 -14.70 2.43
C GLY A 52 8.01 -13.57 1.42
N TRP A 53 7.39 -13.71 0.25
CA TRP A 53 7.33 -12.69 -0.80
C TRP A 53 6.66 -11.39 -0.32
N ALA A 54 5.55 -11.50 0.42
CA ALA A 54 4.85 -10.35 0.98
C ALA A 54 5.70 -9.63 2.05
N ILE A 55 6.41 -10.38 2.90
CA ILE A 55 7.31 -9.82 3.93
C ILE A 55 8.49 -9.10 3.26
N TRP A 56 9.13 -9.74 2.28
CA TRP A 56 10.27 -9.17 1.56
C TRP A 56 9.91 -7.83 0.91
N HIS A 57 8.81 -7.76 0.16
CA HIS A 57 8.39 -6.50 -0.46
C HIS A 57 7.92 -5.44 0.53
N THR A 58 7.43 -5.84 1.69
CA THR A 58 7.14 -4.88 2.78
C THR A 58 8.43 -4.32 3.34
N ALA A 59 9.48 -5.13 3.50
CA ALA A 59 10.80 -4.69 3.96
C ALA A 59 11.50 -3.75 2.96
N ASP A 60 11.44 -4.06 1.66
CA ASP A 60 11.96 -3.17 0.60
C ASP A 60 11.28 -1.78 0.63
N ALA A 61 10.00 -1.71 0.99
CA ALA A 61 9.28 -0.44 1.12
C ALA A 61 9.72 0.38 2.34
N LEU A 62 10.41 -0.22 3.33
CA LEU A 62 10.94 0.48 4.48
C LEU A 62 12.34 1.06 4.25
N ILE A 63 13.05 0.66 3.19
CA ILE A 63 14.39 1.20 2.88
C ILE A 63 14.19 2.54 2.17
N PRO A 64 14.52 3.69 2.81
CA PRO A 64 14.32 4.97 2.21
C PRO A 64 15.25 5.11 0.99
N PRO A 65 14.69 5.35 -0.20
CA PRO A 65 15.49 5.61 -1.39
C PRO A 65 16.19 6.96 -1.20
N LEU A 66 17.50 6.99 -1.45
CA LEU A 66 18.24 8.26 -1.51
C LEU A 66 17.78 9.01 -2.76
N THR A 67 16.86 9.97 -2.60
CA THR A 67 16.39 10.82 -3.70
C THR A 67 17.42 11.88 -4.00
N LEU A 68 18.13 11.74 -5.13
CA LEU A 68 18.98 12.81 -5.65
C LEU A 68 18.18 13.69 -6.62
N PRO A 69 18.54 14.96 -6.79
CA PRO A 69 17.91 15.84 -7.78
C PRO A 69 18.01 15.31 -9.23
N SER A 70 19.01 14.48 -9.54
CA SER A 70 19.18 13.78 -10.82
C SER A 70 18.17 12.65 -11.03
N SER A 71 17.54 12.14 -9.96
CA SER A 71 16.52 11.08 -10.05
C SER A 71 15.30 11.51 -10.86
N LEU A 72 15.00 12.82 -10.91
CA LEU A 72 13.83 13.38 -11.62
C LEU A 72 13.86 13.05 -13.12
N ASP A 73 15.05 13.05 -13.71
CA ASP A 73 15.26 12.80 -15.15
C ASP A 73 15.48 11.32 -15.47
N GLN A 74 16.00 10.54 -14.52
CA GLN A 74 16.39 9.15 -14.76
C GLN A 74 15.33 8.14 -14.34
N GLU A 75 14.52 8.43 -13.33
CA GLU A 75 13.61 7.43 -12.76
C GLU A 75 12.31 7.29 -13.56
N PRO A 76 11.99 6.09 -14.08
CA PRO A 76 10.77 5.86 -14.89
C PRO A 76 9.48 6.04 -14.07
N GLN A 77 9.53 5.83 -12.75
CA GLN A 77 8.42 6.05 -11.83
C GLN A 77 8.02 7.53 -11.66
N LEU A 78 8.88 8.45 -12.07
CA LEU A 78 8.63 9.89 -12.07
C LEU A 78 8.13 10.41 -13.42
N LYS A 79 7.93 9.54 -14.43
CA LYS A 79 7.44 9.94 -15.76
C LYS A 79 6.15 10.75 -15.69
N GLY A 80 5.18 10.33 -14.87
CA GLY A 80 3.91 11.05 -14.71
C GLY A 80 4.06 12.42 -14.04
N LEU A 81 5.05 12.57 -13.14
CA LEU A 81 5.39 13.88 -12.57
C LEU A 81 6.05 14.76 -13.64
N ARG A 82 6.99 14.21 -14.40
CA ARG A 82 7.69 14.91 -15.48
C ARG A 82 6.74 15.41 -16.57
N GLU A 83 5.79 14.59 -16.99
CA GLU A 83 4.75 15.00 -17.95
C GLU A 83 3.85 16.12 -17.43
N ARG A 84 3.65 16.18 -16.11
CA ARG A 84 2.86 17.24 -15.47
C ARG A 84 3.67 18.53 -15.32
N ILE A 85 4.95 18.41 -14.96
CA ILE A 85 5.90 19.54 -14.92
C ILE A 85 6.09 20.12 -16.34
N ALA A 86 6.25 19.26 -17.34
CA ALA A 86 6.43 19.68 -18.74
C ALA A 86 5.22 20.44 -19.30
N ARG A 87 4.01 20.17 -18.79
CA ARG A 87 2.79 20.89 -19.18
C ARG A 87 2.73 22.31 -18.61
N GLU A 88 3.19 22.50 -17.38
CA GLU A 88 3.12 23.78 -16.68
C GLU A 88 4.43 24.12 -15.95
N PRO A 89 5.55 24.28 -16.67
CA PRO A 89 6.86 24.50 -16.04
C PRO A 89 6.88 25.79 -15.20
N GLY A 90 6.15 26.81 -15.63
CA GLY A 90 6.00 28.07 -14.91
C GLY A 90 5.33 27.94 -13.55
N ALA A 91 4.48 26.92 -13.32
CA ALA A 91 3.88 26.70 -12.00
C ALA A 91 4.88 26.13 -10.99
N PHE A 92 5.89 25.37 -11.46
CA PHE A 92 6.87 24.70 -10.59
C PHE A 92 8.16 25.51 -10.43
N TYR A 93 8.68 26.05 -11.53
CA TYR A 93 9.96 26.77 -11.56
C TYR A 93 9.77 28.30 -11.63
N GLY A 94 8.62 28.75 -12.15
CA GLY A 94 8.29 30.14 -12.51
C GLY A 94 9.34 30.84 -13.38
N PRO A 95 9.74 32.09 -13.12
CA PRO A 95 10.49 32.87 -14.11
C PRO A 95 11.95 32.41 -14.27
N TYR A 96 12.38 31.43 -13.48
CA TYR A 96 13.77 30.99 -13.39
C TYR A 96 14.12 29.85 -14.35
N GLY A 97 13.18 29.41 -15.20
CA GLY A 97 13.42 28.42 -16.26
C GLY A 97 12.40 27.29 -16.31
N THR A 98 12.80 26.16 -16.89
CA THR A 98 11.94 24.99 -17.12
C THR A 98 12.48 23.71 -16.47
N SER A 99 13.62 23.78 -15.80
CA SER A 99 14.28 22.64 -15.18
C SER A 99 14.89 22.96 -13.82
N VAL A 100 15.23 21.90 -13.06
CA VAL A 100 16.01 22.02 -11.81
C VAL A 100 17.41 22.56 -12.09
N ALA A 101 17.97 22.27 -13.26
CA ALA A 101 19.26 22.82 -13.67
C ALA A 101 19.19 24.35 -13.82
N ASP A 102 18.11 24.87 -14.39
CA ASP A 102 17.92 26.33 -14.53
C ASP A 102 17.80 27.01 -13.17
N LEU A 103 17.07 26.41 -12.22
CA LEU A 103 17.02 26.93 -10.83
C LEU A 103 18.40 26.98 -10.18
N ARG A 104 19.24 25.96 -10.39
CA ARG A 104 20.61 25.94 -9.85
C ARG A 104 21.47 27.01 -10.49
N THR A 105 21.37 27.17 -11.81
CA THR A 105 22.07 28.20 -12.56
C THR A 105 21.66 29.60 -12.09
N ALA A 106 20.35 29.85 -11.93
CA ALA A 106 19.83 31.11 -11.41
C ALA A 106 20.30 31.38 -9.97
N LEU A 107 20.30 30.35 -9.11
CA LEU A 107 20.79 30.46 -7.73
C LEU A 107 22.29 30.77 -7.69
N ALA A 108 23.10 30.10 -8.51
CA ALA A 108 24.52 30.39 -8.63
C ALA A 108 24.76 31.82 -9.11
N PHE A 109 24.03 32.24 -10.15
CA PHE A 109 24.07 33.60 -10.68
C PHE A 109 23.77 34.66 -9.61
N HIS A 110 22.65 34.57 -8.89
CA HIS A 110 22.29 35.57 -7.88
C HIS A 110 23.25 35.59 -6.69
N ARG A 111 23.84 34.44 -6.32
CA ARG A 111 24.90 34.40 -5.30
C ARG A 111 26.17 35.10 -5.76
N THR A 112 26.59 34.88 -6.99
CA THR A 112 27.75 35.56 -7.58
C THR A 112 27.51 37.06 -7.70
N VAL A 113 26.32 37.48 -8.14
CA VAL A 113 25.94 38.90 -8.19
C VAL A 113 25.98 39.53 -6.80
N ALA A 114 25.42 38.88 -5.78
CA ALA A 114 25.46 39.39 -4.41
C ALA A 114 26.90 39.51 -3.87
N ALA A 115 27.77 38.53 -4.16
CA ALA A 115 29.18 38.56 -3.75
C ALA A 115 29.94 39.70 -4.44
N ASN A 116 29.74 39.88 -5.76
CA ASN A 116 30.37 40.96 -6.52
C ASN A 116 29.90 42.35 -6.06
N LEU A 117 28.60 42.50 -5.77
CA LEU A 117 28.05 43.74 -5.23
C LEU A 117 28.57 44.03 -3.81
N ALA A 118 28.71 43.01 -2.97
CA ALA A 118 29.30 43.18 -1.64
C ALA A 118 30.77 43.60 -1.71
N ALA A 119 31.53 43.05 -2.66
CA ALA A 119 32.91 43.49 -2.92
C ALA A 119 32.95 44.95 -3.40
N ALA A 120 32.08 45.34 -4.32
CA ALA A 120 31.96 46.73 -4.78
C ALA A 120 31.58 47.70 -3.65
N LEU A 121 30.66 47.30 -2.77
CA LEU A 121 30.23 48.10 -1.61
C LEU A 121 31.39 48.38 -0.64
N ALA A 122 32.33 47.44 -0.48
CA ALA A 122 33.47 47.60 0.41
C ALA A 122 34.45 48.69 -0.08
N THR A 123 34.53 48.93 -1.39
CA THR A 123 35.42 49.94 -1.99
C THR A 123 34.74 51.28 -2.26
N GLU A 124 33.40 51.32 -2.30
CA GLU A 124 32.63 52.51 -2.66
C GLU A 124 32.57 53.52 -1.49
N GLN A 125 32.86 54.78 -1.78
CA GLN A 125 32.90 55.87 -0.78
C GLN A 125 31.69 56.80 -0.89
N ASP A 126 31.07 56.87 -2.07
CA ASP A 126 29.91 57.74 -2.30
C ASP A 126 28.67 57.18 -1.56
N PRO A 127 28.08 57.93 -0.60
CA PRO A 127 26.94 57.46 0.18
C PRO A 127 25.71 57.14 -0.68
N ALA A 128 25.46 57.90 -1.75
CA ALA A 128 24.32 57.65 -2.63
C ALA A 128 24.47 56.33 -3.40
N ARG A 129 25.68 56.05 -3.89
CA ARG A 129 25.97 54.77 -4.57
C ARG A 129 25.95 53.59 -3.62
N ARG A 130 26.44 53.75 -2.38
CA ARG A 130 26.38 52.71 -1.35
C ARG A 130 24.95 52.28 -1.06
N GLU A 131 24.00 53.22 -1.00
CA GLU A 131 22.58 52.93 -0.81
C GLU A 131 21.98 52.15 -1.99
N VAL A 132 22.32 52.53 -3.23
CA VAL A 132 21.87 51.77 -4.42
C VAL A 132 22.45 50.36 -4.43
N ILE A 133 23.72 50.19 -4.07
CA ILE A 133 24.38 48.88 -4.03
C ILE A 133 23.77 48.01 -2.93
N SER A 134 23.52 48.55 -1.73
CA SER A 134 22.91 47.81 -0.63
C SER A 134 21.49 47.34 -0.99
N ALA A 135 20.69 48.20 -1.62
CA ALA A 135 19.35 47.82 -2.11
C ALA A 135 19.42 46.66 -3.12
N LYS A 136 20.40 46.66 -4.04
CA LYS A 136 20.60 45.57 -5.00
C LYS A 136 21.08 44.27 -4.35
N ILE A 137 21.88 44.34 -3.29
CA ILE A 137 22.28 43.17 -2.50
C ILE A 137 21.06 42.53 -1.86
N GLU A 138 20.18 43.32 -1.24
CA GLU A 138 18.95 42.81 -0.63
C GLU A 138 18.03 42.17 -1.68
N GLN A 139 17.83 42.81 -2.84
CA GLN A 139 17.08 42.20 -3.94
C GLN A 139 17.66 40.85 -4.39
N ALA A 140 19.00 40.74 -4.52
CA ALA A 140 19.66 39.49 -4.87
C ALA A 140 19.48 38.42 -3.78
N ARG A 141 19.50 38.80 -2.50
CA ARG A 141 19.24 37.88 -1.36
C ARG A 141 17.81 37.36 -1.38
N THR A 142 16.82 38.23 -1.56
CA THR A 142 15.42 37.82 -1.68
C THR A 142 15.21 36.88 -2.88
N ALA A 143 15.87 37.14 -4.01
CA ALA A 143 15.86 36.23 -5.17
C ALA A 143 16.41 34.84 -4.81
N VAL A 144 17.53 34.76 -4.10
CA VAL A 144 18.11 33.49 -3.62
C VAL A 144 17.15 32.74 -2.72
N GLU A 145 16.48 33.41 -1.78
CA GLU A 145 15.50 32.80 -0.89
C GLU A 145 14.29 32.23 -1.65
N MET A 146 13.75 33.01 -2.59
CA MET A 146 12.65 32.57 -3.44
C MET A 146 13.01 31.33 -4.26
N ILE A 147 14.21 31.31 -4.87
CA ILE A 147 14.68 30.16 -5.65
C ILE A 147 14.87 28.93 -4.76
N GLN A 148 15.43 29.09 -3.56
CA GLN A 148 15.59 27.99 -2.59
C GLN A 148 14.24 27.42 -2.13
N GLN A 149 13.27 28.29 -1.82
CA GLN A 149 11.93 27.85 -1.44
C GLN A 149 11.27 27.03 -2.55
N ARG A 150 11.40 27.46 -3.81
CA ARG A 150 10.91 26.69 -4.96
C ARG A 150 11.63 25.36 -5.14
N SER A 151 12.95 25.35 -5.00
CA SER A 151 13.73 24.11 -5.05
C SER A 151 13.29 23.11 -3.96
N ARG A 152 12.96 23.59 -2.75
CA ARG A 152 12.42 22.73 -1.67
C ARG A 152 11.05 22.19 -2.04
N GLY A 153 10.14 23.03 -2.54
CA GLY A 153 8.81 22.59 -2.96
C GLY A 153 8.83 21.54 -4.07
N VAL A 154 9.71 21.69 -5.06
CA VAL A 154 9.91 20.66 -6.12
C VAL A 154 10.45 19.36 -5.52
N MET A 155 11.36 19.43 -4.54
CA MET A 155 11.89 18.23 -3.87
C MET A 155 10.83 17.52 -3.03
N GLU A 156 10.02 18.26 -2.28
CA GLU A 156 8.90 17.71 -1.50
C GLU A 156 7.88 17.01 -2.40
N LEU A 157 7.54 17.62 -3.54
CA LEU A 157 6.63 17.03 -4.52
C LEU A 157 7.21 15.74 -5.13
N THR A 158 8.51 15.74 -5.43
CA THR A 158 9.23 14.57 -5.93
C THR A 158 9.20 13.44 -4.92
N HIS A 159 9.48 13.74 -3.64
CA HIS A 159 9.42 12.79 -2.55
C HIS A 159 8.01 12.21 -2.39
N ALA A 160 6.97 13.05 -2.40
CA ALA A 160 5.58 12.62 -2.30
C ALA A 160 5.19 11.68 -3.47
N TRP A 161 5.64 11.97 -4.69
CA TRP A 161 5.42 11.10 -5.85
C TRP A 161 6.17 9.78 -5.76
N HIS A 162 7.41 9.81 -5.28
CA HIS A 162 8.22 8.61 -5.06
C HIS A 162 7.54 7.68 -4.05
N VAL A 163 7.12 8.21 -2.89
CA VAL A 163 6.38 7.47 -1.87
C VAL A 163 5.08 6.90 -2.45
N ARG A 164 4.33 7.67 -3.24
CA ARG A 164 3.10 7.19 -3.89
C ARG A 164 3.36 6.08 -4.92
N ALA A 165 4.46 6.13 -5.64
CA ALA A 165 4.86 5.07 -6.59
C ALA A 165 5.24 3.78 -5.85
N GLN A 166 6.03 3.90 -4.79
CA GLN A 166 6.39 2.76 -3.92
C GLN A 166 5.16 2.12 -3.27
N LEU A 167 4.25 2.93 -2.72
CA LEU A 167 2.99 2.44 -2.16
C LEU A 167 2.15 1.67 -3.18
N ARG A 168 2.10 2.12 -4.44
CA ARG A 168 1.37 1.40 -5.49
C ARG A 168 2.00 0.05 -5.81
N ARG A 169 3.33 0.00 -5.91
CA ARG A 169 4.04 -1.28 -6.11
C ARG A 169 3.85 -2.21 -4.93
N ALA A 170 4.01 -1.71 -3.70
CA ALA A 170 3.79 -2.49 -2.49
C ALA A 170 2.37 -3.06 -2.45
N ARG A 171 1.34 -2.25 -2.75
CA ARG A 171 -0.05 -2.73 -2.84
C ARG A 171 -0.21 -3.86 -3.86
N PHE A 172 0.34 -3.70 -5.06
CA PHE A 172 0.28 -4.72 -6.09
C PHE A 172 0.93 -6.03 -5.63
N HIS A 173 2.12 -5.97 -5.03
CA HIS A 173 2.81 -7.15 -4.52
C HIS A 173 2.08 -7.79 -3.33
N THR A 174 1.47 -7.01 -2.44
CA THR A 174 0.64 -7.56 -1.34
C THR A 174 -0.61 -8.25 -1.86
N MET A 175 -1.26 -7.71 -2.91
CA MET A 175 -2.41 -8.35 -3.55
C MET A 175 -1.99 -9.65 -4.25
N LEU A 176 -0.85 -9.64 -4.94
CA LEU A 176 -0.30 -10.82 -5.58
C LEU A 176 0.05 -11.90 -4.54
N GLY A 177 0.73 -11.53 -3.46
CA GLY A 177 1.05 -12.43 -2.36
C GLY A 177 -0.22 -13.02 -1.73
N ALA A 178 -1.24 -12.20 -1.47
CA ALA A 178 -2.53 -12.68 -0.97
C ALA A 178 -3.22 -13.65 -1.93
N ALA A 179 -3.19 -13.38 -3.23
CA ALA A 179 -3.75 -14.27 -4.24
C ALA A 179 -3.01 -15.62 -4.30
N VAL A 180 -1.67 -15.61 -4.25
CA VAL A 180 -0.85 -16.82 -4.20
C VAL A 180 -1.14 -17.64 -2.94
N THR A 181 -1.22 -16.98 -1.78
CA THR A 181 -1.56 -17.65 -0.51
C THR A 181 -2.97 -18.24 -0.55
N ALA A 182 -3.96 -17.51 -1.07
CA ALA A 182 -5.33 -18.03 -1.22
C ALA A 182 -5.37 -19.24 -2.16
N LEU A 183 -4.65 -19.19 -3.28
CA LEU A 183 -4.55 -20.31 -4.22
C LEU A 183 -3.88 -21.53 -3.58
N GLY A 184 -2.78 -21.34 -2.85
CA GLY A 184 -2.12 -22.41 -2.10
C GLY A 184 -3.02 -23.04 -1.04
N ALA A 185 -3.81 -22.23 -0.32
CA ALA A 185 -4.80 -22.72 0.65
C ALA A 185 -5.92 -23.52 -0.01
N VAL A 186 -6.44 -23.07 -1.16
CA VAL A 186 -7.45 -23.82 -1.93
C VAL A 186 -6.90 -25.15 -2.41
N VAL A 187 -5.67 -25.18 -2.92
CA VAL A 187 -4.99 -26.42 -3.35
C VAL A 187 -4.80 -27.39 -2.19
N PHE A 188 -4.35 -26.90 -1.02
CA PHE A 188 -4.20 -27.70 0.19
C PHE A 188 -5.55 -28.28 0.64
N LEU A 189 -6.59 -27.45 0.73
CA LEU A 189 -7.93 -27.89 1.12
C LEU A 189 -8.49 -28.91 0.14
N ALA A 190 -8.33 -28.72 -1.16
CA ALA A 190 -8.78 -29.67 -2.19
C ALA A 190 -8.08 -31.03 -2.08
N ALA A 191 -6.79 -31.06 -1.69
CA ALA A 191 -6.06 -32.31 -1.45
C ALA A 191 -6.46 -33.02 -0.14
N THR A 192 -7.00 -32.28 0.82
CA THR A 192 -7.34 -32.79 2.16
C THR A 192 -8.85 -32.96 2.40
N GLY A 193 -9.69 -32.50 1.48
CA GLY A 193 -11.15 -32.56 1.59
C GLY A 193 -11.69 -33.90 1.11
N ASP A 194 -12.51 -34.55 1.94
CA ASP A 194 -13.17 -35.81 1.61
C ASP A 194 -13.97 -35.67 0.30
N ALA A 195 -13.65 -36.48 -0.71
CA ALA A 195 -14.49 -36.65 -1.90
C ALA A 195 -15.92 -37.01 -1.47
N PRO A 196 -16.99 -36.41 -2.05
CA PRO A 196 -18.34 -36.74 -1.66
C PRO A 196 -18.59 -38.22 -1.92
N ALA A 197 -18.78 -38.96 -0.83
CA ALA A 197 -18.98 -40.39 -0.83
C ALA A 197 -20.11 -40.77 -1.81
N HIS A 198 -19.78 -41.67 -2.74
CA HIS A 198 -20.76 -42.36 -3.57
C HIS A 198 -21.88 -42.93 -2.68
N GLY A 199 -23.12 -42.65 -3.08
CA GLY A 199 -24.32 -43.03 -2.34
C GLY A 199 -24.36 -44.54 -2.01
N PRO A 200 -24.97 -44.92 -0.89
CA PRO A 200 -24.99 -46.30 -0.43
C PRO A 200 -25.69 -47.21 -1.46
N LYS A 201 -24.96 -48.23 -1.90
CA LYS A 201 -25.43 -49.36 -2.71
C LYS A 201 -26.53 -50.13 -1.94
N PRO A 202 -27.77 -50.26 -2.47
CA PRO A 202 -28.80 -51.06 -1.81
C PRO A 202 -28.52 -52.55 -2.05
N ALA A 203 -28.04 -53.25 -1.03
CA ALA A 203 -28.14 -54.71 -0.93
C ALA A 203 -29.37 -55.03 -0.07
N GLY A 204 -30.30 -55.79 -0.64
CA GLY A 204 -31.64 -55.99 -0.10
C GLY A 204 -31.77 -57.02 1.01
N GLY A 205 -33.02 -57.14 1.46
CA GLY A 205 -33.59 -58.32 2.11
C GLY A 205 -33.54 -58.34 3.64
N ALA A 206 -34.58 -57.81 4.28
CA ALA A 206 -35.49 -58.58 5.15
C ALA A 206 -36.38 -57.63 5.99
N ALA A 207 -37.69 -57.63 5.70
CA ALA A 207 -38.72 -57.27 6.67
C ALA A 207 -38.97 -58.47 7.60
N PRO A 208 -39.43 -58.28 8.85
CA PRO A 208 -40.88 -58.10 9.13
C PRO A 208 -41.15 -56.97 10.17
N LEU A 209 -42.19 -56.14 10.05
CA LEU A 209 -43.64 -56.29 10.33
C LEU A 209 -44.05 -56.03 11.81
N VAL A 210 -45.03 -55.10 11.97
CA VAL A 210 -45.97 -54.83 13.10
C VAL A 210 -45.37 -54.12 14.34
N THR A 211 -45.81 -52.93 14.76
CA THR A 211 -47.15 -52.66 15.34
C THR A 211 -47.49 -51.16 15.36
N ARG A 212 -48.77 -50.86 15.11
CA ARG A 212 -49.43 -49.55 15.00
C ARG A 212 -50.27 -49.28 16.26
N ALA A 213 -50.59 -48.01 16.51
CA ALA A 213 -51.49 -47.40 17.52
C ALA A 213 -50.74 -46.90 18.79
N HIS A 214 -50.99 -45.73 19.38
CA HIS A 214 -52.14 -44.82 19.50
C HIS A 214 -51.62 -43.35 19.57
N LEU A 215 -52.17 -42.37 18.84
CA LEU A 215 -53.29 -41.47 19.19
C LEU A 215 -53.09 -40.62 20.46
N ALA A 216 -52.88 -39.31 20.27
CA ALA A 216 -53.56 -38.17 20.95
C ALA A 216 -52.67 -36.91 20.85
N SER A 217 -53.04 -35.90 20.06
CA SER A 217 -54.01 -34.83 20.38
C SER A 217 -53.36 -33.65 21.12
N ASN A 218 -53.21 -32.54 20.40
CA ASN A 218 -53.54 -31.16 20.81
C ASN A 218 -52.51 -30.13 20.30
N ALA A 219 -52.86 -29.53 19.15
CA ALA A 219 -52.69 -28.10 18.91
C ALA A 219 -53.96 -27.40 19.46
N PRO A 220 -53.98 -26.08 19.80
CA PRO A 220 -53.88 -25.06 18.76
C PRO A 220 -53.27 -23.69 19.14
N ALA A 221 -52.81 -23.01 18.08
CA ALA A 221 -53.02 -21.59 17.73
C ALA A 221 -52.60 -20.43 18.68
N SER A 222 -51.74 -19.55 18.15
CA SER A 222 -52.02 -18.12 17.84
C SER A 222 -50.72 -17.43 17.41
N LYS A 223 -50.53 -17.23 16.09
CA LYS A 223 -50.74 -16.03 15.28
C LYS A 223 -49.69 -14.89 15.45
N PRO A 224 -49.33 -14.21 14.34
CA PRO A 224 -48.15 -13.34 14.24
C PRO A 224 -48.50 -11.85 14.37
N VAL A 225 -47.53 -11.01 14.74
CA VAL A 225 -47.58 -9.58 14.45
C VAL A 225 -46.26 -9.13 13.81
N ARG A 226 -46.45 -8.45 12.68
CA ARG A 226 -45.48 -7.90 11.75
C ARG A 226 -45.40 -6.39 11.99
N ALA A 227 -44.31 -5.80 11.54
CA ALA A 227 -44.19 -4.41 11.06
C ALA A 227 -43.94 -3.33 12.16
N VAL A 228 -43.26 -2.21 11.94
CA VAL A 228 -42.52 -1.58 10.82
C VAL A 228 -42.03 -0.20 11.38
N SER A 229 -40.94 0.36 10.82
CA SER A 229 -40.57 1.80 10.82
C SER A 229 -40.16 2.45 12.16
N ALA A 230 -39.38 3.53 12.23
CA ALA A 230 -38.65 4.38 11.30
C ALA A 230 -37.62 5.17 12.12
N VAL A 231 -36.39 5.39 11.61
CA VAL A 231 -35.86 6.70 11.17
C VAL A 231 -36.26 7.89 12.08
N GLN A 232 -35.28 8.45 12.81
CA GLN A 232 -35.09 9.89 12.77
C GLN A 232 -33.64 10.30 13.03
N VAL A 233 -33.04 10.82 11.96
CA VAL A 233 -31.84 11.66 11.92
C VAL A 233 -32.23 13.03 12.49
N SER A 234 -31.45 13.58 13.42
CA SER A 234 -31.51 15.00 13.77
C SER A 234 -30.15 15.63 13.58
N VAL A 235 -30.13 16.61 12.69
CA VAL A 235 -29.01 17.44 12.24
C VAL A 235 -29.23 18.84 12.82
N SER A 236 -28.14 19.39 13.38
CA SER A 236 -27.71 20.80 13.39
C SER A 236 -28.73 21.92 13.61
N HIS A 237 -28.44 22.79 14.58
CA HIS A 237 -28.34 24.21 14.31
C HIS A 237 -27.18 24.84 15.10
N ARG A 238 -26.36 25.60 14.37
CA ARG A 238 -25.52 26.69 14.88
C ARG A 238 -26.38 27.86 15.28
#